data_AF-A0AAV9QAT2-F1
#
_entry.id   AF-A0AAV9QAT2-F1
#
_cell.length_a   1.000
_cell.length_b   1.000
_cell.length_c   1.000
_cell.angle_alpha   90.00
_cell.angle_beta   90.00
_cell.angle_gamma   90.00
#
_symmetry.space_group_name_H-M   'P 1'
#
loop_
_entity.id
_entity.type
_entity.pdbx_description
1 polymer ?
#
loop_
_entity_poly.entity_id
_entity_poly.type
_entity_poly.pdbx_seq_one_letter_code
_entity_poly.pdbx_strand_id
1 'polypeptide(L)' 'MDKYYGNVCELDIIFNFQKAYFILDELLLAGELQESSKKNVLRCISQEDSLEDMEVEEEVTKLM' A
#
# COMPACT_ATOMS: atom_id res chain seq x y z
N MET A 1 -8.22 2.74 1.38
CA MET A 1 -8.24 3.21 2.78
C MET A 1 -9.06 2.30 3.68
N ASP A 2 -10.37 2.50 3.85
CA ASP A 2 -11.14 1.74 4.87
C ASP A 2 -11.06 0.21 4.74
N LYS A 3 -11.17 -0.32 3.51
CA LYS A 3 -11.04 -1.76 3.25
C LYS A 3 -9.62 -2.31 3.43
N TYR A 4 -8.61 -1.44 3.37
CA TYR A 4 -7.21 -1.84 3.53
C TYR A 4 -6.84 -1.90 5.02
N TYR A 5 -7.18 -0.85 5.79
CA TYR A 5 -6.85 -0.77 7.22
C TYR A 5 -7.86 -1.50 8.14
N GLY A 6 -9.10 -1.70 7.69
CA GLY A 6 -10.15 -2.37 8.47
C GLY A 6 -10.74 -1.48 9.56
N ASN A 7 -11.63 -0.55 9.16
CA ASN A 7 -12.15 0.57 9.96
C ASN A 7 -11.07 1.61 10.27
N VAL A 8 -10.71 2.37 9.23
CA VAL A 8 -9.62 3.36 9.30
C VAL A 8 -9.98 4.56 10.19
N CYS A 9 -9.03 5.01 11.01
CA CYS A 9 -9.07 6.29 11.70
C CYS A 9 -7.87 7.18 11.31
N GLU A 10 -7.86 8.44 11.76
CA GLU A 10 -6.83 9.41 11.39
C GLU A 10 -5.44 8.97 11.88
N LEU A 11 -5.38 8.32 13.06
CA LEU A 11 -4.13 7.81 13.61
C LEU A 11 -3.53 6.71 12.73
N ASP A 12 -4.34 5.87 12.08
CA ASP A 12 -3.83 4.82 11.20
C ASP A 12 -3.07 5.42 10.01
N ILE A 13 -3.59 6.53 9.47
CA ILE A 13 -2.95 7.27 8.38
C ILE A 13 -1.69 7.98 8.88
N ILE A 14 -1.72 8.58 10.08
CA ILE A 14 -0.57 9.27 10.66
C ILE A 14 0.58 8.29 10.91
N PHE A 15 0.30 7.12 11.49
CA PHE A 15 1.33 6.14 11.83
C PHE A 15 1.78 5.29 10.63
N ASN A 16 0.92 5.10 9.63
CA ASN A 16 1.24 4.33 8.42
C ASN A 16 1.16 5.20 7.16
N PHE A 17 1.74 6.40 7.21
CA PHE A 17 1.62 7.38 6.13
C PHE A 17 2.19 6.87 4.80
N GLN A 18 3.26 6.07 4.82
CA GLN A 18 3.85 5.49 3.61
C GLN A 18 2.84 4.59 2.87
N LYS A 19 2.18 3.67 3.59
CA LYS A 19 1.11 2.82 3.02
C LYS A 19 -0.06 3.66 2.50
N ALA A 20 -0.40 4.76 3.18
CA ALA A 20 -1.43 5.67 2.69
C ALA A 20 -1.02 6.38 1.38
N TYR A 21 0.25 6.74 1.21
CA TYR A 21 0.76 7.29 -0.04
C TYR A 21 0.76 6.28 -1.18
N PHE A 22 1.15 5.02 -0.94
CA PHE A 22 1.06 3.98 -1.98
C PHE A 22 -0.37 3.78 -2.48
N ILE A 23 -1.35 3.76 -1.57
CA ILE A 23 -2.76 3.68 -1.97
C ILE A 23 -3.19 4.92 -2.75
N LEU A 24 -2.66 6.11 -2.41
CA LEU A 24 -2.97 7.36 -3.11
C LEU A 24 -2.38 7.39 -4.51
N ASP A 25 -1.15 6.92 -4.69
CA ASP A 25 -0.46 6.90 -5.98
C ASP A 25 -1.12 5.91 -6.96
N GLU A 26 -1.68 4.81 -6.47
CA GLU A 26 -2.50 3.92 -7.30
C GLU A 26 -3.82 4.56 -7.75
N LEU A 27 -4.36 5.51 -6.97
CA LEU A 27 -5.59 6.22 -7.29
C LEU A 27 -5.35 7.42 -8.21
N LEU A 28 -4.29 8.20 -7.93
CA LEU A 28 -4.00 9.47 -8.57
C LEU A 28 -2.54 9.51 -9.02
N LEU A 29 -2.31 9.99 -10.23
CA LEU A 29 -0.96 10.24 -10.73
C LEU A 29 -0.93 11.55 -11.49
N ALA A 30 0.09 12.35 -11.22
CA ALA A 30 0.28 13.67 -11.84
C ALA A 30 -0.96 14.60 -11.72
N GLY A 31 -1.75 14.44 -10.64
CA GLY A 31 -2.96 15.23 -10.40
C GLY A 31 -4.21 14.74 -11.11
N GLU A 32 -4.14 13.63 -11.85
CA GLU A 32 -5.25 13.03 -12.58
C GLU A 32 -5.62 11.65 -12.00
N LEU A 33 -6.84 11.20 -12.24
CA LEU A 33 -7.31 9.87 -11.83
C LEU A 33 -6.60 8.79 -12.65
N GLN A 34 -5.81 7.94 -12.00
CA GLN A 34 -5.12 6.81 -12.62
C GLN A 34 -6.02 5.58 -12.69
N GLU A 35 -6.53 5.12 -11.55
CA GLU A 35 -7.38 3.94 -11.45
C GLU A 35 -8.65 4.24 -10.64
N SER A 36 -9.79 3.91 -11.22
CA SER A 36 -11.11 4.14 -10.63
C SER A 36 -11.67 2.90 -9.93
N SER A 37 -11.18 1.71 -10.32
CA SER A 37 -11.61 0.44 -9.76
C SER A 37 -10.95 0.20 -8.41
N LYS A 38 -11.73 0.34 -7.33
CA LYS A 38 -11.32 -0.04 -5.97
C LYS A 38 -10.77 -1.46 -5.89
N LYS A 39 -11.30 -2.39 -6.70
CA LYS A 39 -10.84 -3.79 -6.73
C LYS A 39 -9.43 -3.90 -7.30
N ASN A 40 -9.11 -3.11 -8.32
CA ASN A 40 -7.79 -3.12 -8.95
C ASN A 40 -6.76 -2.48 -8.02
N VAL A 41 -7.06 -1.29 -7.48
CA VAL A 41 -6.21 -0.61 -6.50
C VAL A 41 -5.84 -1.54 -5.35
N LEU A 42 -6.84 -2.16 -4.70
CA LEU A 42 -6.59 -3.11 -3.60
C LEU A 42 -5.77 -4.32 -4.03
N ARG A 43 -5.91 -4.78 -5.28
CA ARG A 43 -5.08 -5.89 -5.81
C ARG A 43 -3.63 -5.47 -5.96
N CYS A 44 -3.36 -4.29 -6.52
CA CYS A 44 -2.01 -3.76 -6.69
C CYS A 44 -1.31 -3.61 -5.34
N ILE A 45 -1.96 -2.96 -4.38
CA ILE A 45 -1.39 -2.75 -3.04
C ILE A 45 -1.08 -4.09 -2.35
N SER A 46 -1.97 -5.08 -2.42
CA SER A 46 -1.70 -6.40 -1.82
C SER A 46 -0.55 -7.14 -2.49
N GLN A 47 -0.32 -6.93 -3.79
CA GLN A 47 0.83 -7.50 -4.49
C GLN A 47 2.12 -6.81 -4.04
N GLU A 48 2.09 -5.49 -3.90
CA GLU A 48 3.23 -4.69 -3.44
C GLU A 48 3.62 -5.03 -2.00
N ASP A 49 2.67 -5.12 -1.07
CA ASP A 49 2.91 -5.58 0.30
C ASP A 49 3.60 -6.97 0.32
N SER A 50 3.17 -7.89 -0.56
CA SER A 50 3.77 -9.23 -0.63
C SER A 50 5.21 -9.20 -1.14
N LEU A 51 5.53 -8.29 -2.07
CA LEU A 51 6.88 -8.12 -2.60
C LEU A 51 7.81 -7.49 -1.56
N GLU A 52 7.33 -6.48 -0.84
CA GLU A 52 8.07 -5.85 0.26
C GLU A 52 8.42 -6.89 1.35
N ASP A 53 7.46 -7.73 1.74
CA ASP A 53 7.68 -8.82 2.70
C ASP A 53 8.76 -9.81 2.20
N MET A 54 8.70 -10.20 0.91
CA MET A 54 9.71 -11.09 0.30
C MET A 54 11.11 -10.46 0.27
N GLU A 55 11.21 -9.17 -0.07
CA GLU A 55 12.49 -8.45 -0.09
C GLU A 55 13.11 -8.38 1.31
N VAL A 56 12.30 -8.10 2.34
CA VAL A 56 12.75 -8.10 3.73
C VAL A 56 13.23 -9.49 4.17
N GLU A 57 12.49 -10.56 3.81
CA GLU A 57 12.91 -11.94 4.11
C GLU A 57 14.23 -12.31 3.43
N GLU A 58 14.44 -11.91 2.17
CA GLU A 58 15.69 -12.14 1.44
C GLU A 58 16.86 -11.39 2.09
N GLU A 59 16.67 -10.13 2.49
CA GLU A 59 17.70 -9.34 3.18
C GLU A 59 18.09 -9.95 4.52
N VAL A 60 17.11 -10.39 5.32
CA VAL A 60 17.35 -11.05 6.61
C VAL A 60 18.11 -12.36 6.41
N THR A 61 17.70 -13.16 5.43
CA THR A 61 18.36 -14.45 5.12
C THR A 61 19.80 -14.25 4.65
N LYS A 62 20.09 -13.17 3.92
CA LYS A 62 21.44 -12.85 3.44
C LYS A 62 22.37 -12.34 4.55
N LEU A 63 21.81 -11.86 5.66
CA LEU A 63 22.56 -11.42 6.83
C LEU A 63 22.92 -12.57 7.78
N MET A 64 22.23 -13.71 7.68
CA MET A 64 22.52 -14.95 8.41
C MET A 64 23.65 -15.75 7.76
#